data_AF-A0A2A4QIG9-F1
#
_entry.id   AF-A0A2A4QIG9-F1
#
_cell.length_a   1.000
_cell.length_b   1.000
_cell.length_c   1.000
_cell.angle_alpha   90.00
_cell.angle_beta   90.00
_cell.angle_gamma   90.00
#
_symmetry.space_group_name_H-M   'P 1'
#
loop_
_entity.id
_entity.type
_entity.pdbx_description
1 polymer ?
#
loop_
_entity_poly.entity_id
_entity_poly.type
_entity_poly.pdbx_seq_one_letter_code
_entity_poly.pdbx_strand_id
1 'polypeptide(L)' 'MTDLKQELESVRADMKKRPIDQHKYEIIELVEKHGASQREVVAWLLTCRSVDVSQSTLSRLLAKWNEKK' A
#
# COMPACT_ATOMS: atom_id res chain seq x y z
N MET A 1 -18.71 -29.49 3.23
CA MET A 1 -18.96 -28.06 2.96
C MET A 1 -17.92 -27.15 3.66
N THR A 2 -16.69 -27.64 3.81
CA THR A 2 -15.53 -26.95 4.41
C THR A 2 -14.68 -26.25 3.35
N ASP A 3 -14.56 -26.84 2.15
CA ASP A 3 -13.84 -26.28 0.99
C ASP A 3 -14.25 -24.85 0.63
N LEU A 4 -15.55 -24.60 0.45
CA LEU A 4 -16.06 -23.30 0.03
C LEU A 4 -15.73 -22.18 1.01
N LYS A 5 -15.74 -22.44 2.33
CA LYS A 5 -15.37 -21.43 3.33
C LYS A 5 -13.86 -21.14 3.27
N GLN A 6 -13.05 -22.17 3.07
CA GLN A 6 -11.59 -22.07 3.03
C GLN A 6 -11.09 -21.39 1.74
N GLU A 7 -11.74 -21.65 0.60
CA GLU A 7 -11.54 -20.89 -0.64
C GLU A 7 -11.94 -19.43 -0.47
N LEU A 8 -13.08 -19.14 0.17
CA LEU A 8 -13.52 -17.76 0.43
C LEU A 8 -12.55 -16.99 1.33
N GLU A 9 -11.98 -17.64 2.34
CA GLU A 9 -10.96 -17.03 3.20
C GLU A 9 -9.67 -16.76 2.43
N SER A 10 -9.24 -17.68 1.57
CA SER A 10 -8.07 -17.50 0.71
C SER A 10 -8.26 -16.33 -0.26
N VAL A 11 -9.40 -16.28 -0.95
CA VAL A 11 -9.76 -15.18 -1.85
C VAL A 11 -9.83 -13.85 -1.10
N ARG A 12 -10.43 -13.82 0.10
CA ARG A 12 -10.46 -12.61 0.94
C ARG A 12 -9.07 -12.17 1.40
N ALA A 13 -8.17 -13.11 1.67
CA ALA A 13 -6.80 -12.80 2.04
C ALA A 13 -6.02 -12.21 0.86
N ASP A 14 -6.20 -12.75 -0.35
CA ASP A 14 -5.57 -12.21 -1.55
C ASP A 14 -6.17 -10.86 -1.96
N MET A 15 -7.49 -10.66 -1.84
CA MET A 15 -8.12 -9.35 -2.07
C MET A 15 -7.69 -8.28 -1.04
N LYS A 16 -7.24 -8.68 0.16
CA LYS A 16 -6.72 -7.75 1.17
C LYS A 16 -5.31 -7.25 0.85
N LYS A 17 -4.55 -7.92 -0.02
CA LYS A 17 -3.21 -7.48 -0.43
C LYS A 17 -3.36 -6.34 -1.42
N ARG A 18 -3.12 -5.12 -0.95
CA ARG A 18 -3.09 -3.96 -1.85
C ARG A 18 -1.71 -3.91 -2.52
N PRO A 19 -1.61 -3.67 -3.83
CA PRO A 19 -0.32 -3.56 -4.52
C PRO A 19 0.63 -2.56 -3.84
N ILE A 20 0.08 -1.46 -3.32
CA ILE A 20 0.83 -0.46 -2.55
C ILE A 20 1.47 -0.99 -1.26
N ASP A 21 0.86 -1.99 -0.60
CA ASP A 21 1.42 -2.58 0.62
C ASP A 21 2.73 -3.35 0.32
N GLN A 22 2.97 -3.77 -0.94
CA GLN A 22 4.24 -4.39 -1.37
C GLN A 22 5.40 -3.39 -1.38
N HIS A 23 5.12 -2.11 -1.59
CA HIS A 23 6.12 -1.02 -1.64
C HIS A 23 6.18 -0.22 -0.34
N LYS A 24 5.58 -0.71 0.76
CA LYS A 24 5.50 0.00 2.04
C LYS A 24 6.86 0.54 2.52
N TYR A 25 7.89 -0.29 2.51
CA TYR A 25 9.22 0.11 3.02
C TYR A 25 9.88 1.17 2.14
N GLU A 26 9.79 1.02 0.82
CA GLU A 26 10.31 2.02 -0.14
C GLU A 26 9.58 3.36 0.01
N ILE A 27 8.24 3.33 0.17
CA ILE A 27 7.43 4.52 0.38
C ILE A 27 7.84 5.24 1.67
N ILE A 28 7.97 4.50 2.78
CA ILE A 28 8.39 5.07 4.06
C ILE A 28 9.80 5.66 3.96
N GLU A 29 10.72 4.99 3.27
CA GLU A 29 12.08 5.49 3.06
C GLU A 29 12.11 6.78 2.23
N LEU A 30 11.34 6.84 1.14
CA LEU A 30 11.19 8.06 0.32
C LEU A 30 10.67 9.23 1.14
N VAL A 31 9.67 9.01 2.00
CA VAL A 31 9.09 10.06 2.83
C VAL A 31 9.99 10.45 4.01
N GLU A 32 10.47 9.48 4.79
CA GLU A 32 11.20 9.73 6.04
C GLU A 32 12.68 10.09 5.82
N LYS A 33 13.37 9.44 4.89
CA LYS A 33 14.81 9.68 4.66
C LYS A 33 15.07 10.70 3.55
N HIS A 34 14.29 10.64 2.47
CA HIS A 34 14.51 11.49 1.30
C HIS A 34 13.63 12.74 1.28
N GLY A 35 12.70 12.88 2.24
CA GLY A 35 11.82 14.05 2.35
C GLY A 35 10.86 14.21 1.18
N ALA A 36 10.58 13.14 0.44
CA ALA A 36 9.69 13.17 -0.70
C ALA A 36 8.28 13.58 -0.26
N SER A 37 7.67 14.50 -1.00
CA SER A 37 6.28 14.86 -0.80
C SER A 37 5.35 13.71 -1.20
N GLN A 38 4.16 13.66 -0.61
CA GLN A 38 3.16 12.66 -0.98
C GLN A 38 2.79 12.70 -2.47
N ARG A 39 2.88 13.87 -3.13
CA ARG A 39 2.65 14.00 -4.57
C ARG A 39 3.73 13.31 -5.39
N GLU A 40 4.98 13.48 -5.01
CA GLU A 40 6.11 12.81 -5.68
C GLU A 40 6.04 11.30 -5.49
N VAL A 41 5.65 10.83 -4.30
CA VAL A 41 5.47 9.39 -4.06
C VAL A 41 4.33 8.81 -4.88
N VAL A 42 3.20 9.52 -5.02
CA VAL A 42 2.10 9.09 -5.90
C VAL A 42 2.56 9.02 -7.36
N ALA A 43 3.28 10.03 -7.84
CA ALA A 43 3.82 10.04 -9.19
C ALA A 43 4.82 8.89 -9.42
N TRP A 44 5.69 8.63 -8.44
CA TRP A 44 6.64 7.50 -8.47
C TRP A 44 5.93 6.14 -8.47
N LEU A 45 4.88 5.97 -7.67
CA LEU A 45 4.07 4.73 -7.65
C LEU A 45 3.41 4.47 -9.00
N LEU A 46 2.86 5.52 -9.62
CA LEU A 46 2.25 5.40 -10.94
C LEU A 46 3.28 5.08 -12.02
N THR A 47 4.41 5.80 -12.03
CA THR A 47 5.40 5.73 -13.12
C THR A 47 6.37 4.56 -13.01
N CYS A 48 6.89 4.26 -11.82
CA CYS A 48 7.92 3.24 -11.61
C CYS A 48 7.34 1.88 -11.17
N ARG A 49 6.14 1.87 -10.58
CA ARG A 49 5.52 0.65 -10.01
C ARG A 49 4.17 0.30 -10.65
N SER A 50 3.63 1.11 -11.56
CA SER A 50 2.29 0.91 -12.16
C SER A 50 1.17 0.78 -11.12
N VAL A 51 1.35 1.42 -9.96
CA VAL A 51 0.37 1.44 -8.87
C VAL A 51 -0.34 2.79 -8.89
N ASP A 52 -1.60 2.78 -9.32
CA ASP A 52 -2.46 3.97 -9.27
C ASP A 52 -3.10 4.11 -7.89
N VAL A 53 -2.78 5.20 -7.20
CA VAL A 53 -3.31 5.56 -5.89
C VAL A 53 -3.52 7.06 -5.77
N SER A 54 -4.62 7.45 -5.14
CA SER A 54 -4.81 8.86 -4.80
C SER A 54 -3.88 9.30 -3.65
N GLN A 55 -3.53 10.59 -3.64
CA GLN A 55 -2.78 11.20 -2.53
C GLN A 55 -3.50 11.01 -1.17
N SER A 56 -4.84 11.08 -1.16
CA SER A 56 -5.65 10.84 0.04
C SER A 56 -5.54 9.39 0.55
N THR A 57 -5.45 8.42 -0.35
CA THR A 57 -5.22 7.00 -0.01
C THR A 57 -3.84 6.82 0.58
N LEU A 58 -2.82 7.39 -0.05
CA LEU A 58 -1.44 7.36 0.45
C LEU A 58 -1.32 8.00 1.83
N SER A 59 -1.94 9.16 2.06
CA SER A 59 -1.92 9.83 3.37
C SER A 59 -2.54 8.98 4.47
N ARG A 60 -3.66 8.30 4.19
CA ARG A 60 -4.31 7.41 5.16
C ARG A 60 -3.47 6.17 5.44
N LEU A 61 -2.77 5.64 4.43
CA LEU A 61 -1.84 4.52 4.58
C LEU A 61 -0.64 4.89 5.43
N LEU A 62 -0.03 6.04 5.17
CA LEU A 62 1.09 6.55 5.95
C LEU A 62 0.71 6.74 7.43
N ALA A 63 -0.46 7.33 7.71
CA ALA A 63 -0.97 7.44 9.09
C ALA A 63 -1.10 6.07 9.76
N LYS A 64 -1.74 5.10 9.08
CA LYS A 64 -1.91 3.73 9.59
C LYS A 64 -0.59 2.99 9.78
N TRP A 65 0.41 3.25 8.94
CA TRP A 65 1.72 2.61 9.06
C TRP A 65 2.57 3.21 10.18
N ASN A 66 2.42 4.51 10.44
CA ASN A 66 3.07 5.20 11.55
C ASN A 66 2.46 4.84 12.91
N GLU A 67 1.15 4.58 12.99
CA GLU A 67 0.50 4.08 14.23
C GLU A 67 0.99 2.69 14.67
N LYS A 68 1.62 1.92 13.76
CA LYS A 68 2.16 0.59 14.02
C LYS A 68 3.67 0.58 14.35
N LYS A 69 4.29 1.76 14.43
CA LYS A 69 5.71 1.93 14.80
C LYS A 69 5.84 1.95 16.31
#